data_AF-U2UQI9-F1
#
_entry.id   AF-U2UQI9-F1
#
_cell.length_a   1.000
_cell.length_b   1.000
_cell.length_c   1.000
_cell.angle_alpha   90.00
_cell.angle_beta   90.00
_cell.angle_gamma   90.00
#
_symmetry.space_group_name_H-M   'P 1'
#
loop_
_entity.id
_entity.type
_entity.pdbx_description
1 polymer ?
#
loop_
_entity_poly.entity_id
_entity_poly.type
_entity_poly.pdbx_seq_one_letter_code
_entity_poly.pdbx_strand_id
1 'polypeptide(L)'
;MTANLEKFNEDIKKYSKKHNFRKKSILIALTALLVSCGGGGGGGGGGSTSSSTPTSDTGSLPTAPVKTKPTVTKSASSIAWNDSTFSYNKDNPHNNSNSTFTGSNVKIGIIDVGFQNSSFDADLSAKFGSRLSKLTVPGFTAESTANDDHGIVVADLAAGSSAGIAKNATVYAIDSSKQGEKGVYPKITLEMYQALKNQGVTIYNQSFGIDGVVTDFNNTSTSSHYYGHQIGSNILEFYRDEVNNGSLFVWAAGNDSSDTQSTLEGGLPYFESGLEKGWINVVALTSKEEAKLGDTSWDNLTPLSPAGVAKNWTVTAVGDQVFSIKGKNYVGGGSSFAAPLVTGTAALIKEKYPWMDASLIRQTILSTATDIGATGVDDIYGWGLLNVDKALKGPALFSKQLALGDNVTINIPNGSYTFSNDISGDAGVIKDGTGDLILSGNSTFTGPTTVNAGRLQVNGVYASSINVKKQAILSTNNAVIKNDITNNGIIENSGSTQVSGNYEALENSRVVTDLNSNLHVQGKVSLNNSRLEIKPEEHGERKYVTANGTTQNVITSDHKIEGNFENVNTDEMLNAKINQNENTVSANVSRKNVLDYVEKIAESDEMQKNTAQNLETAFQKLDQ
;
A
#
# COMPACT_ATOMS: atom_id res chain seq x y z
N MET A 1 -33.06 21.32 46.86
CA MET A 1 -31.84 20.79 46.21
C MET A 1 -31.93 20.72 44.68
N THR A 2 -33.10 20.96 44.07
CA THR A 2 -33.29 20.90 42.61
C THR A 2 -32.97 22.21 41.87
N ALA A 3 -33.14 23.38 42.50
CA ALA A 3 -32.87 24.69 41.85
C ALA A 3 -31.37 25.03 41.66
N ASN A 4 -30.46 24.40 42.41
CA ASN A 4 -29.02 24.61 42.25
C ASN A 4 -28.39 23.69 41.18
N LEU A 5 -29.05 22.59 40.80
CA LEU A 5 -28.59 21.72 39.71
C LEU A 5 -28.97 22.26 38.32
N GLU A 6 -30.12 22.94 38.19
CA GLU A 6 -30.53 23.53 36.91
C GLU A 6 -29.66 24.74 36.54
N LYS A 7 -29.25 25.55 37.51
CA LYS A 7 -28.37 26.71 37.29
C LYS A 7 -26.95 26.32 36.86
N PHE A 8 -26.42 25.21 37.41
CA PHE A 8 -25.10 24.68 37.02
C PHE A 8 -25.10 24.08 35.60
N ASN A 9 -26.19 23.45 35.19
CA ASN A 9 -26.34 22.89 33.84
C ASN A 9 -26.56 23.96 32.75
N GLU A 10 -27.19 25.10 33.07
CA GLU A 10 -27.29 26.24 32.17
C GLU A 10 -25.94 26.95 31.94
N ASP A 11 -25.12 27.08 32.99
CA ASP A 11 -23.80 27.72 32.90
C ASP A 11 -22.80 26.89 32.06
N ILE A 12 -22.84 25.56 32.13
CA ILE A 12 -22.01 24.67 31.30
C ILE A 12 -22.41 24.73 29.82
N LYS A 13 -23.72 24.78 29.53
CA LYS A 13 -24.22 24.93 28.14
C LYS A 13 -23.87 26.29 27.53
N LYS A 14 -23.75 27.34 28.36
CA LYS A 14 -23.35 28.68 27.92
C LYS A 14 -21.85 28.80 27.65
N TYR A 15 -21.01 28.04 28.37
CA TYR A 15 -19.55 28.01 28.16
C TYR A 15 -19.11 27.14 26.97
N SER A 16 -19.85 26.07 26.64
CA SER A 16 -19.51 25.16 25.53
C SER A 16 -19.76 25.73 24.12
N LYS A 17 -20.58 26.78 23.99
CA LYS A 17 -21.04 27.28 22.67
C LYS A 17 -20.29 28.48 22.09
N LYS A 18 -19.24 29.02 22.75
CA LYS A 18 -18.68 30.34 22.35
C LYS A 18 -17.23 30.43 21.90
N HIS A 19 -16.34 29.44 22.05
CA HIS A 19 -14.95 29.62 21.58
C HIS A 19 -14.31 28.39 20.94
N ASN A 20 -14.35 28.38 19.60
CA ASN A 20 -13.34 27.85 18.69
C ASN A 20 -12.04 28.66 18.86
N PHE A 21 -10.86 28.05 19.01
CA PHE A 21 -9.61 28.69 18.57
C PHE A 21 -8.50 27.68 18.18
N ARG A 22 -8.20 27.67 16.88
CA ARG A 22 -6.93 27.25 16.28
C ARG A 22 -5.82 28.25 16.66
N LYS A 23 -4.63 27.71 16.98
CA LYS A 23 -3.24 28.15 16.66
C LYS A 23 -2.83 29.64 16.71
N LYS A 24 -1.59 29.82 17.25
CA LYS A 24 -0.57 30.90 17.08
C LYS A 24 -0.81 32.17 17.92
N SER A 25 0.15 32.88 18.53
CA SER A 25 1.62 32.97 18.37
C SER A 25 2.25 33.93 19.43
N ILE A 26 3.56 33.75 19.72
CA ILE A 26 4.62 34.78 19.92
C ILE A 26 4.72 35.64 21.22
N LEU A 27 5.93 35.62 21.83
CA LEU A 27 6.68 36.81 22.32
C LEU A 27 8.19 36.46 22.43
N ILE A 28 9.05 36.84 21.47
CA ILE A 28 10.00 37.99 21.40
C ILE A 28 11.09 38.01 22.49
N ALA A 29 12.34 37.86 22.04
CA ALA A 29 13.49 38.64 22.51
C ALA A 29 14.40 38.99 21.31
N LEU A 30 14.53 40.29 21.03
CA LEU A 30 15.43 40.96 20.09
C LEU A 30 16.69 41.39 20.88
N THR A 31 17.92 41.36 20.34
CA THR A 31 18.61 42.50 19.67
C THR A 31 20.02 42.02 19.23
N ALA A 32 20.45 42.15 17.96
CA ALA A 32 21.12 43.30 17.28
C ALA A 32 22.68 43.20 17.36
N LEU A 33 23.56 43.40 16.36
CA LEU A 33 23.57 44.10 15.05
C LEU A 33 24.74 43.65 14.12
N LEU A 34 24.51 43.83 12.81
CA LEU A 34 25.33 44.26 11.63
C LEU A 34 26.87 44.48 11.81
N VAL A 35 27.77 44.30 10.81
CA VAL A 35 27.92 44.95 9.49
C VAL A 35 29.04 44.23 8.68
N SER A 36 28.91 44.05 7.35
CA SER A 36 29.91 44.53 6.35
C SER A 36 29.54 44.20 4.90
N CYS A 37 29.53 45.27 4.09
CA CYS A 37 29.47 45.30 2.63
C CYS A 37 30.84 45.06 1.96
N GLY A 38 30.80 44.82 0.64
CA GLY A 38 31.89 45.02 -0.33
C GLY A 38 31.98 43.85 -1.32
N GLY A 39 31.87 43.94 -2.65
CA GLY A 39 31.80 45.07 -3.59
C GLY A 39 32.92 44.98 -4.65
N GLY A 40 32.55 44.81 -5.93
CA GLY A 40 33.37 45.06 -7.15
C GLY A 40 34.20 43.87 -7.69
N GLY A 41 34.39 43.60 -8.98
CA GLY A 41 34.07 44.31 -10.22
C GLY A 41 35.25 44.25 -11.23
N GLY A 42 34.99 43.80 -12.48
CA GLY A 42 35.86 43.94 -13.69
C GLY A 42 36.82 42.76 -13.97
N GLY A 43 37.10 42.29 -15.19
CA GLY A 43 36.70 42.66 -16.56
C GLY A 43 37.76 42.17 -17.57
N GLY A 44 37.33 41.61 -18.72
CA GLY A 44 38.05 41.67 -20.01
C GLY A 44 39.04 40.55 -20.40
N GLY A 45 38.80 39.91 -21.55
CA GLY A 45 39.80 39.12 -22.30
C GLY A 45 39.20 38.14 -23.30
N GLY A 46 38.99 38.59 -24.54
CA GLY A 46 38.37 37.79 -25.60
C GLY A 46 39.25 36.68 -26.18
N GLY A 47 38.60 35.63 -26.67
CA GLY A 47 39.18 34.57 -27.47
C GLY A 47 38.08 33.94 -28.31
N SER A 48 37.99 34.36 -29.56
CA SER A 48 37.08 33.85 -30.57
C SER A 48 37.40 32.38 -30.90
N THR A 49 36.50 31.47 -30.55
CA THR A 49 36.40 30.16 -31.21
C THR A 49 34.95 29.96 -31.62
N SER A 50 34.74 29.89 -32.93
CA SER A 50 33.48 29.59 -33.60
C SER A 50 32.79 28.38 -32.97
N SER A 51 31.78 28.62 -32.12
CA SER A 51 30.86 27.59 -31.69
C SER A 51 29.91 27.31 -32.85
N SER A 52 30.08 26.15 -33.47
CA SER A 52 29.08 25.53 -34.32
C SER A 52 27.73 25.54 -33.60
N THR A 53 26.73 26.11 -34.28
CA THR A 53 25.31 26.00 -33.94
C THR A 53 24.98 24.57 -33.47
N PRO A 54 24.34 24.36 -32.31
CA PRO A 54 23.81 23.05 -31.98
C PRO A 54 22.78 22.70 -33.05
N THR A 55 23.07 21.64 -33.79
CA THR A 55 22.11 21.00 -34.68
C THR A 55 20.86 20.64 -33.89
N SER A 56 19.72 20.97 -34.48
CA SER A 56 18.36 20.55 -34.14
C SER A 56 18.29 19.21 -33.41
N ASP A 57 17.65 19.25 -32.24
CA ASP A 57 17.16 18.10 -31.48
C ASP A 57 16.26 17.24 -32.40
N THR A 58 16.75 16.08 -32.83
CA THR A 58 16.03 15.13 -33.70
C THR A 58 15.38 13.99 -32.90
N GLY A 59 15.12 14.19 -31.61
CA GLY A 59 14.34 13.24 -30.81
C GLY A 59 12.93 13.06 -31.38
N SER A 60 12.40 11.83 -31.32
CA SER A 60 11.00 11.56 -31.65
C SER A 60 10.12 12.28 -30.63
N LEU A 61 9.26 13.20 -31.08
CA LEU A 61 8.34 13.90 -30.19
C LEU A 61 7.33 12.89 -29.61
N PRO A 62 7.00 12.97 -28.31
CA PRO A 62 5.87 12.23 -27.76
C PRO A 62 4.63 12.52 -28.59
N THR A 63 3.84 11.51 -28.93
CA THR A 63 2.57 11.73 -29.60
C THR A 63 1.46 11.85 -28.54
N ALA A 64 0.56 12.83 -28.70
CA ALA A 64 -0.72 12.70 -28.02
C ALA A 64 -1.42 11.48 -28.62
N PRO A 65 -2.01 10.59 -27.82
CA PRO A 65 -2.73 9.45 -28.36
C PRO A 65 -3.78 9.94 -29.35
N VAL A 66 -3.76 9.29 -30.51
CA VAL A 66 -4.41 9.76 -31.72
C VAL A 66 -5.93 9.79 -31.53
N LYS A 67 -6.59 10.83 -32.04
CA LYS A 67 -8.06 10.88 -32.21
C LYS A 67 -8.56 9.87 -33.25
N THR A 68 -7.65 9.14 -33.91
CA THR A 68 -7.96 8.00 -34.77
C THR A 68 -7.66 6.72 -34.00
N LYS A 69 -8.66 5.85 -33.95
CA LYS A 69 -8.65 4.58 -33.25
C LYS A 69 -7.36 3.76 -33.47
N PRO A 70 -6.87 2.98 -32.47
CA PRO A 70 -5.88 1.93 -32.71
C PRO A 70 -6.26 1.04 -33.89
N THR A 71 -5.34 0.87 -34.85
CA THR A 71 -5.54 -0.08 -35.96
C THR A 71 -5.16 -1.47 -35.44
N VAL A 72 -6.15 -2.32 -35.17
CA VAL A 72 -5.92 -3.73 -34.88
C VAL A 72 -5.60 -4.44 -36.19
N THR A 73 -4.32 -4.67 -36.45
CA THR A 73 -3.82 -5.33 -37.66
C THR A 73 -3.70 -6.85 -37.50
N LYS A 74 -3.71 -7.36 -36.26
CA LYS A 74 -3.59 -8.80 -35.97
C LYS A 74 -4.44 -9.18 -34.75
N SER A 75 -5.37 -10.11 -34.95
CA SER A 75 -6.15 -10.71 -33.86
C SER A 75 -5.26 -11.71 -33.12
N ALA A 76 -5.04 -11.49 -31.81
CA ALA A 76 -4.41 -12.49 -30.97
C ALA A 76 -5.31 -13.74 -30.85
N SER A 77 -4.70 -14.91 -30.64
CA SER A 77 -5.41 -16.14 -30.28
C SER A 77 -6.26 -15.95 -29.01
N SER A 78 -7.26 -16.80 -28.81
CA SER A 78 -8.12 -16.78 -27.61
C SER A 78 -7.29 -16.67 -26.33
N ILE A 79 -7.60 -15.69 -25.48
CA ILE A 79 -6.92 -15.47 -24.21
C ILE A 79 -7.30 -16.60 -23.26
N ALA A 80 -6.32 -17.43 -22.86
CA ALA A 80 -6.54 -18.54 -21.94
C ALA A 80 -6.74 -18.04 -20.51
N TRP A 81 -7.65 -18.67 -19.77
CA TRP A 81 -7.90 -18.41 -18.35
C TRP A 81 -7.12 -19.39 -17.49
N ASN A 82 -6.28 -18.88 -16.60
CA ASN A 82 -5.47 -19.71 -15.70
C ASN A 82 -6.09 -19.84 -14.30
N ASP A 83 -7.14 -19.07 -13.98
CA ASP A 83 -7.84 -19.10 -12.70
C ASP A 83 -9.24 -19.70 -12.84
N SER A 84 -9.44 -20.94 -12.35
CA SER A 84 -10.73 -21.63 -12.38
C SER A 84 -11.75 -21.09 -11.36
N THR A 85 -11.32 -20.23 -10.43
CA THR A 85 -12.17 -19.62 -9.40
C THR A 85 -12.67 -18.22 -9.78
N PHE A 86 -12.06 -17.63 -10.81
CA PHE A 86 -12.45 -16.35 -11.36
C PHE A 86 -13.42 -16.50 -12.54
N SER A 87 -14.42 -15.63 -12.61
CA SER A 87 -15.32 -15.52 -13.76
C SER A 87 -15.36 -14.07 -14.23
N TYR A 88 -15.02 -13.86 -15.50
CA TYR A 88 -15.00 -12.54 -16.10
C TYR A 88 -16.40 -11.97 -16.28
N ASN A 89 -16.58 -10.74 -15.84
CA ASN A 89 -17.79 -9.98 -16.07
C ASN A 89 -17.50 -8.78 -16.98
N LYS A 90 -18.04 -8.81 -18.20
CA LYS A 90 -17.87 -7.72 -19.18
C LYS A 90 -18.40 -6.36 -18.67
N ASP A 91 -19.38 -6.37 -17.76
CA ASP A 91 -19.97 -5.17 -17.16
C ASP A 91 -19.18 -4.70 -15.92
N ASN A 92 -18.20 -5.49 -15.46
CA ASN A 92 -17.26 -5.14 -14.39
C ASN A 92 -15.87 -5.77 -14.68
N PRO A 93 -15.19 -5.35 -15.76
CA PRO A 93 -14.03 -6.07 -16.31
C PRO A 93 -12.82 -6.11 -15.37
N HIS A 94 -12.71 -5.17 -14.43
CA HIS A 94 -11.59 -5.09 -13.48
C HIS A 94 -11.98 -5.51 -12.06
N ASN A 95 -13.15 -6.15 -11.90
CA ASN A 95 -13.70 -6.56 -10.61
C ASN A 95 -13.62 -5.45 -9.56
N ASN A 96 -14.28 -4.32 -9.85
CA ASN A 96 -14.45 -3.19 -8.95
C ASN A 96 -15.91 -3.15 -8.52
N SER A 97 -16.25 -3.81 -7.42
CA SER A 97 -17.64 -3.92 -6.96
C SER A 97 -18.19 -2.63 -6.32
N ASN A 98 -17.60 -1.47 -6.61
CA ASN A 98 -17.77 -0.20 -5.89
C ASN A 98 -17.42 -0.35 -4.40
N SER A 99 -16.12 -0.34 -4.11
CA SER A 99 -15.60 -0.46 -2.75
C SER A 99 -16.03 0.72 -1.85
N THR A 100 -15.92 0.54 -0.53
CA THR A 100 -16.07 1.63 0.46
C THR A 100 -14.99 2.72 0.31
N PHE A 101 -13.88 2.41 -0.36
CA PHE A 101 -12.80 3.35 -0.64
C PHE A 101 -13.10 4.10 -1.94
N THR A 102 -12.77 5.38 -1.93
CA THR A 102 -13.08 6.32 -3.03
C THR A 102 -11.85 7.11 -3.47
N GLY A 103 -10.68 6.87 -2.89
CA GLY A 103 -9.46 7.66 -3.07
C GLY A 103 -9.44 8.92 -2.21
N SER A 104 -10.27 8.99 -1.16
CA SER A 104 -10.36 10.18 -0.32
C SER A 104 -9.02 10.49 0.35
N ASN A 105 -8.65 11.77 0.39
CA ASN A 105 -7.35 12.26 0.89
C ASN A 105 -6.12 11.78 0.12
N VAL A 106 -6.29 11.18 -1.06
CA VAL A 106 -5.16 10.81 -1.94
C VAL A 106 -5.03 11.83 -3.07
N LYS A 107 -3.78 12.14 -3.41
CA LYS A 107 -3.41 13.07 -4.47
C LYS A 107 -2.81 12.30 -5.63
N ILE A 108 -3.34 12.53 -6.83
CA ILE A 108 -2.77 12.01 -8.08
C ILE A 108 -2.33 13.17 -8.97
N GLY A 109 -1.22 12.98 -9.69
CA GLY A 109 -0.70 13.93 -10.66
C GLY A 109 -0.92 13.43 -12.07
N ILE A 110 -1.36 14.32 -12.95
CA ILE A 110 -1.59 14.00 -14.37
C ILE A 110 -0.97 15.10 -15.21
N ILE A 111 -0.01 14.72 -16.06
CA ILE A 111 0.52 15.58 -17.12
C ILE A 111 -0.06 15.06 -18.43
N ASP A 112 -0.82 15.89 -19.12
CA ASP A 112 -1.47 15.50 -20.37
C ASP A 112 -1.84 16.75 -21.18
N VAL A 113 -2.66 16.64 -22.21
CA VAL A 113 -3.13 17.73 -23.06
C VAL A 113 -4.59 18.10 -22.75
N GLY A 114 -4.95 19.37 -22.93
CA GLY A 114 -6.35 19.84 -22.91
C GLY A 114 -6.87 20.41 -21.58
N PHE A 115 -6.12 20.38 -20.46
CA PHE A 115 -6.60 20.95 -19.19
C PHE A 115 -6.80 22.48 -19.20
N GLN A 116 -6.10 23.22 -20.06
CA GLN A 116 -6.25 24.66 -20.26
C GLN A 116 -7.23 25.00 -21.39
N ASN A 117 -7.91 24.02 -21.98
CA ASN A 117 -9.01 24.26 -22.90
C ASN A 117 -10.27 24.71 -22.14
N SER A 118 -10.53 26.02 -22.14
CA SER A 118 -11.66 26.62 -21.44
C SER A 118 -13.04 26.13 -21.91
N SER A 119 -13.13 25.52 -23.09
CA SER A 119 -14.38 24.92 -23.60
C SER A 119 -14.88 23.76 -22.74
N PHE A 120 -14.04 23.22 -21.85
CA PHE A 120 -14.36 22.11 -20.94
C PHE A 120 -14.38 22.51 -19.46
N ASP A 121 -14.31 23.79 -19.10
CA ASP A 121 -14.30 24.21 -17.69
C ASP A 121 -15.56 23.77 -16.92
N ALA A 122 -16.73 23.80 -17.57
CA ALA A 122 -17.97 23.30 -16.98
C ALA A 122 -17.96 21.77 -16.78
N ASP A 123 -17.35 21.04 -17.72
CA ASP A 123 -17.22 19.59 -17.70
C ASP A 123 -16.27 19.15 -16.57
N LEU A 124 -15.09 19.79 -16.48
CA LEU A 124 -14.14 19.63 -15.38
C LEU A 124 -14.77 19.96 -14.02
N SER A 125 -15.53 21.06 -13.94
CA SER A 125 -16.22 21.45 -12.70
C SER A 125 -17.25 20.41 -12.27
N ALA A 126 -18.01 19.84 -13.21
CA ALA A 126 -18.99 18.80 -12.92
C ALA A 126 -18.34 17.47 -12.48
N LYS A 127 -17.23 17.10 -13.12
CA LYS A 127 -16.50 15.85 -12.84
C LYS A 127 -15.74 15.89 -11.51
N PHE A 128 -15.09 17.01 -11.20
CA PHE A 128 -14.13 17.08 -10.10
C PHE A 128 -14.51 18.08 -9.00
N GLY A 129 -15.26 19.12 -9.31
CA GLY A 129 -15.53 20.21 -8.37
C GLY A 129 -14.23 20.78 -7.78
N SER A 130 -14.16 20.89 -6.45
CA SER A 130 -12.97 21.37 -5.74
C SER A 130 -11.79 20.40 -5.69
N ARG A 131 -11.95 19.16 -6.22
CA ARG A 131 -10.89 18.15 -6.21
C ARG A 131 -9.88 18.32 -7.34
N LEU A 132 -10.14 19.17 -8.34
CA LEU A 132 -9.20 19.45 -9.42
C LEU A 132 -8.42 20.73 -9.14
N SER A 133 -7.09 20.64 -9.23
CA SER A 133 -6.17 21.77 -9.22
C SER A 133 -5.36 21.78 -10.52
N LYS A 134 -5.67 22.74 -11.41
CA LYS A 134 -4.88 23.00 -12.62
C LYS A 134 -3.65 23.82 -12.25
N LEU A 135 -2.45 23.25 -12.42
CA LEU A 135 -1.20 23.94 -12.13
C LEU A 135 -0.66 24.61 -13.40
N THR A 136 0.06 25.71 -13.22
CA THR A 136 0.81 26.38 -14.28
C THR A 136 2.30 26.24 -14.00
N VAL A 137 3.11 26.16 -15.06
CA VAL A 137 4.56 25.98 -14.95
C VAL A 137 5.24 27.23 -15.51
N PRO A 138 6.08 27.93 -14.72
CA PRO A 138 6.80 29.10 -15.19
C PRO A 138 7.58 28.82 -16.47
N GLY A 139 7.47 29.70 -17.47
CA GLY A 139 8.14 29.53 -18.76
C GLY A 139 7.49 28.55 -19.72
N PHE A 140 6.37 27.91 -19.34
CA PHE A 140 5.59 27.04 -20.21
C PHE A 140 4.18 27.59 -20.43
N THR A 141 3.80 27.79 -21.69
CA THR A 141 2.44 28.16 -22.10
C THR A 141 1.85 27.01 -22.90
N ALA A 142 0.74 26.44 -22.43
CA ALA A 142 0.02 25.41 -23.14
C ALA A 142 -0.68 25.99 -24.40
N GLU A 143 -0.65 25.24 -25.49
CA GLU A 143 -1.19 25.62 -26.81
C GLU A 143 -2.41 24.77 -27.21
N SER A 144 -3.23 24.41 -26.22
CA SER A 144 -4.40 23.55 -26.37
C SER A 144 -5.42 24.16 -27.32
N THR A 145 -6.01 23.31 -28.18
CA THR A 145 -7.06 23.68 -29.13
C THR A 145 -8.45 23.37 -28.57
N ALA A 146 -9.50 23.90 -29.20
CA ALA A 146 -10.89 23.68 -28.78
C ALA A 146 -11.33 22.20 -28.75
N ASN A 147 -10.61 21.33 -29.47
CA ASN A 147 -10.92 19.92 -29.59
C ASN A 147 -10.10 19.03 -28.64
N ASP A 148 -9.22 19.58 -27.81
CA ASP A 148 -8.34 18.77 -26.96
C ASP A 148 -9.00 18.47 -25.62
N ASP A 149 -9.30 17.19 -25.42
CA ASP A 149 -10.01 16.63 -24.27
C ASP A 149 -9.33 15.39 -23.66
N HIS A 150 -8.22 14.92 -24.23
CA HIS A 150 -7.60 13.65 -23.84
C HIS A 150 -7.26 13.58 -22.34
N GLY A 151 -6.53 14.58 -21.83
CA GLY A 151 -6.20 14.66 -20.40
C GLY A 151 -7.42 14.73 -19.48
N ILE A 152 -8.52 15.31 -19.97
CA ILE A 152 -9.78 15.41 -19.23
C ILE A 152 -10.40 14.02 -19.07
N VAL A 153 -10.41 13.22 -20.13
CA VAL A 153 -10.92 11.84 -20.10
C VAL A 153 -10.03 10.96 -19.23
N VAL A 154 -8.72 11.07 -19.36
CA VAL A 154 -7.74 10.36 -18.51
C VAL A 154 -7.98 10.66 -17.03
N ALA A 155 -8.13 11.94 -16.68
CA ALA A 155 -8.44 12.34 -15.32
C ALA A 155 -9.80 11.82 -14.84
N ASP A 156 -10.80 11.78 -15.73
CA ASP A 156 -12.16 11.32 -15.40
C ASP A 156 -12.18 9.81 -15.08
N LEU A 157 -11.47 9.00 -15.87
CA LEU A 157 -11.34 7.56 -15.63
C LEU A 157 -10.56 7.24 -14.35
N ALA A 158 -9.58 8.08 -13.99
CA ALA A 158 -8.86 7.91 -12.74
C ALA A 158 -9.70 8.33 -11.53
N ALA A 159 -10.31 9.53 -11.57
CA ALA A 159 -10.84 10.20 -10.37
C ALA A 159 -12.09 11.06 -10.60
N GLY A 160 -12.76 10.93 -11.74
CA GLY A 160 -14.05 11.56 -11.99
C GLY A 160 -15.13 11.06 -11.02
N SER A 161 -16.05 11.94 -10.63
CA SER A 161 -17.11 11.62 -9.65
C SER A 161 -18.06 10.50 -10.11
N SER A 162 -18.18 10.29 -11.42
CA SER A 162 -19.07 9.28 -12.00
C SER A 162 -18.30 8.07 -12.55
N ALA A 163 -17.38 8.29 -13.50
CA ALA A 163 -16.66 7.22 -14.21
C ALA A 163 -15.38 6.76 -13.49
N GLY A 164 -14.86 7.55 -12.56
CA GLY A 164 -13.55 7.30 -11.96
C GLY A 164 -13.50 6.05 -11.09
N ILE A 165 -12.35 5.38 -11.09
CA ILE A 165 -12.04 4.33 -10.11
C ILE A 165 -11.92 4.94 -8.70
N ALA A 166 -11.18 6.05 -8.57
CA ALA A 166 -10.96 6.77 -7.31
C ALA A 166 -11.77 8.08 -7.26
N LYS A 167 -13.10 7.94 -7.16
CA LYS A 167 -14.11 9.01 -7.31
C LYS A 167 -13.89 10.28 -6.45
N ASN A 168 -13.15 10.20 -5.35
CA ASN A 168 -12.85 11.29 -4.42
C ASN A 168 -11.36 11.65 -4.32
N ALA A 169 -10.49 11.08 -5.16
CA ALA A 169 -9.10 11.51 -5.23
C ALA A 169 -8.99 12.98 -5.68
N THR A 170 -7.96 13.66 -5.19
CA THR A 170 -7.60 15.02 -5.62
C THR A 170 -6.67 14.94 -6.82
N VAL A 171 -7.02 15.61 -7.90
CA VAL A 171 -6.27 15.63 -9.16
C VAL A 171 -5.48 16.93 -9.25
N TYR A 172 -4.16 16.81 -9.34
CA TYR A 172 -3.29 17.90 -9.77
C TYR A 172 -2.96 17.70 -11.24
N ALA A 173 -3.44 18.60 -12.09
CA ALA A 173 -3.35 18.48 -13.53
C ALA A 173 -2.45 19.56 -14.11
N ILE A 174 -1.61 19.18 -15.07
CA ILE A 174 -0.79 20.12 -15.86
C ILE A 174 -1.10 19.90 -17.33
N ASP A 175 -1.41 20.99 -18.03
CA ASP A 175 -1.52 20.98 -19.48
C ASP A 175 -0.13 21.15 -20.12
N SER A 176 0.29 20.13 -20.86
CA SER A 176 1.57 20.06 -21.56
C SER A 176 1.44 20.27 -23.08
N SER A 177 0.28 20.72 -23.56
CA SER A 177 -0.02 20.84 -25.00
C SER A 177 0.93 21.78 -25.73
N LYS A 178 1.51 21.29 -26.82
CA LYS A 178 2.19 22.06 -27.86
C LYS A 178 1.68 21.69 -29.24
N GLN A 179 1.73 22.63 -30.19
CA GLN A 179 1.34 22.37 -31.57
C GLN A 179 2.56 21.93 -32.40
N GLY A 180 2.38 20.86 -33.17
CA GLY A 180 3.35 20.37 -34.15
C GLY A 180 2.67 20.03 -35.48
N GLU A 181 3.45 19.57 -36.45
CA GLU A 181 2.96 19.26 -37.80
C GLU A 181 1.89 18.15 -37.82
N LYS A 182 2.00 17.18 -36.90
CA LYS A 182 1.05 16.06 -36.74
C LYS A 182 -0.12 16.37 -35.80
N GLY A 183 -0.25 17.62 -35.33
CA GLY A 183 -1.27 18.05 -34.37
C GLY A 183 -0.71 18.39 -33.00
N VAL A 184 -1.57 18.36 -31.98
CA VAL A 184 -1.21 18.68 -30.60
C VAL A 184 -0.49 17.50 -29.96
N TYR A 185 0.59 17.77 -29.23
CA TYR A 185 1.39 16.77 -28.53
C TYR A 185 1.80 17.24 -27.13
N PRO A 186 2.06 16.34 -26.18
CA PRO A 186 2.55 16.71 -24.86
C PRO A 186 4.05 17.01 -24.91
N LYS A 187 4.44 18.24 -24.55
CA LYS A 187 5.84 18.61 -24.33
C LYS A 187 6.16 18.54 -22.85
N ILE A 188 6.85 17.48 -22.45
CA ILE A 188 7.18 17.21 -21.06
C ILE A 188 8.44 17.98 -20.64
N THR A 189 8.43 18.52 -19.42
CA THR A 189 9.57 19.22 -18.81
C THR A 189 9.72 18.80 -17.35
N LEU A 190 10.92 18.91 -16.80
CA LEU A 190 11.19 18.59 -15.38
C LEU A 190 10.33 19.45 -14.43
N GLU A 191 10.14 20.72 -14.78
CA GLU A 191 9.42 21.70 -13.96
C GLU A 191 7.96 21.29 -13.75
N MET A 192 7.36 20.55 -14.69
CA MET A 192 6.02 20.00 -14.53
C MET A 192 5.98 18.96 -13.41
N TYR A 193 6.94 18.03 -13.38
CA TYR A 193 7.02 17.05 -12.31
C TYR A 193 7.35 17.69 -10.96
N GLN A 194 8.25 18.67 -10.94
CA GLN A 194 8.54 19.42 -9.73
C GLN A 194 7.30 20.16 -9.20
N ALA A 195 6.49 20.74 -10.08
CA ALA A 195 5.24 21.40 -9.69
C ALA A 195 4.24 20.41 -9.04
N LEU A 196 4.10 19.20 -9.59
CA LEU A 196 3.27 18.14 -8.98
C LEU A 196 3.84 17.65 -7.65
N LYS A 197 5.15 17.37 -7.58
CA LYS A 197 5.85 16.97 -6.36
C LYS A 197 5.68 18.00 -5.24
N ASN A 198 5.76 19.29 -5.57
CA ASN A 198 5.58 20.38 -4.61
C ASN A 198 4.17 20.42 -3.99
N GLN A 199 3.18 19.78 -4.62
CA GLN A 199 1.84 19.58 -4.06
C GLN A 199 1.72 18.31 -3.21
N GLY A 200 2.79 17.53 -3.08
CA GLY A 200 2.83 16.24 -2.37
C GLY A 200 2.21 15.10 -3.17
N VAL A 201 2.23 15.18 -4.50
CA VAL A 201 1.85 14.05 -5.37
C VAL A 201 2.91 12.95 -5.27
N THR A 202 2.47 11.71 -5.14
CA THR A 202 3.34 10.51 -5.18
C THR A 202 2.83 9.44 -6.13
N ILE A 203 1.72 9.68 -6.84
CA ILE A 203 1.14 8.77 -7.84
C ILE A 203 0.92 9.58 -9.11
N TYR A 204 1.63 9.22 -10.17
CA TYR A 204 1.68 9.95 -11.43
C TYR A 204 1.09 9.08 -12.54
N ASN A 205 0.08 9.59 -13.24
CA ASN A 205 -0.46 8.96 -14.44
C ASN A 205 0.15 9.56 -15.70
N GLN A 206 0.55 8.70 -16.63
CA GLN A 206 1.23 9.06 -17.86
C GLN A 206 0.58 8.32 -19.02
N SER A 207 -0.30 9.01 -19.75
CA SER A 207 -1.11 8.43 -20.82
C SER A 207 -0.63 8.88 -22.21
N PHE A 208 0.68 9.07 -22.37
CA PHE A 208 1.37 9.47 -23.59
C PHE A 208 2.69 8.68 -23.75
N GLY A 209 3.28 8.70 -24.93
CA GLY A 209 4.59 8.11 -25.20
C GLY A 209 5.14 8.51 -26.58
N ILE A 210 6.40 8.20 -26.86
CA ILE A 210 7.03 8.41 -28.17
C ILE A 210 6.67 7.31 -29.17
N ASP A 211 6.80 7.65 -30.46
CA ASP A 211 6.75 6.69 -31.56
C ASP A 211 8.02 5.82 -31.53
N GLY A 212 7.92 4.58 -31.03
CA GLY A 212 9.01 3.60 -30.99
C GLY A 212 8.94 2.68 -29.77
N VAL A 213 9.24 1.40 -29.96
CA VAL A 213 9.26 0.44 -28.85
C VAL A 213 10.57 0.53 -28.08
N VAL A 214 10.57 0.13 -26.80
CA VAL A 214 11.75 0.20 -25.93
C VAL A 214 13.00 -0.46 -26.52
N THR A 215 12.83 -1.52 -27.31
CA THR A 215 13.94 -2.25 -27.95
C THR A 215 14.52 -1.57 -29.20
N ASP A 216 13.89 -0.50 -29.70
CA ASP A 216 14.44 0.34 -30.78
C ASP A 216 15.53 1.29 -30.26
N PHE A 217 15.66 1.40 -28.93
CA PHE A 217 16.61 2.27 -28.26
C PHE A 217 17.81 1.51 -27.70
N ASN A 218 18.86 2.24 -27.33
CA ASN A 218 20.07 1.66 -26.75
C ASN A 218 20.70 2.57 -25.67
N ASN A 219 21.69 2.04 -24.94
CA ASN A 219 22.42 2.74 -23.89
C ASN A 219 23.75 3.35 -24.36
N THR A 220 23.88 3.69 -25.65
CA THR A 220 25.10 4.30 -26.20
C THR A 220 24.90 5.80 -26.30
N SER A 221 25.54 6.60 -25.43
CA SER A 221 25.30 8.05 -25.31
C SER A 221 25.54 8.88 -26.59
N THR A 222 26.31 8.35 -27.55
CA THR A 222 26.56 8.98 -28.85
C THR A 222 25.55 8.58 -29.94
N SER A 223 24.65 7.64 -29.65
CA SER A 223 23.62 7.14 -30.57
C SER A 223 22.44 8.11 -30.65
N SER A 224 21.87 8.28 -31.85
CA SER A 224 20.57 8.96 -32.02
C SER A 224 19.42 8.22 -31.32
N HIS A 225 19.58 6.90 -31.14
CA HIS A 225 18.66 6.03 -30.41
C HIS A 225 19.01 5.88 -28.92
N TYR A 226 19.84 6.77 -28.36
CA TYR A 226 20.11 6.75 -26.93
C TYR A 226 18.83 7.08 -26.14
N TYR A 227 18.36 6.17 -25.28
CA TYR A 227 17.12 6.41 -24.53
C TYR A 227 17.19 7.69 -23.67
N GLY A 228 18.38 8.01 -23.13
CA GLY A 228 18.55 9.17 -22.27
C GLY A 228 18.36 10.51 -22.99
N HIS A 229 18.62 10.57 -24.30
CA HIS A 229 18.28 11.76 -25.11
C HIS A 229 16.78 11.90 -25.32
N GLN A 230 16.06 10.78 -25.45
CA GLN A 230 14.61 10.80 -25.68
C GLN A 230 13.83 11.21 -24.43
N ILE A 231 14.26 10.75 -23.24
CA ILE A 231 13.59 11.09 -21.97
C ILE A 231 14.09 12.42 -21.40
N GLY A 232 15.37 12.75 -21.59
CA GLY A 232 16.03 13.88 -20.95
C GLY A 232 16.69 13.48 -19.62
N SER A 233 17.98 13.80 -19.48
CA SER A 233 18.80 13.37 -18.34
C SER A 233 18.30 13.89 -16.98
N ASN A 234 17.76 15.10 -16.95
CA ASN A 234 17.21 15.74 -15.75
C ASN A 234 15.88 15.12 -15.30
N ILE A 235 15.06 14.67 -16.26
CA ILE A 235 13.82 13.92 -15.97
C ILE A 235 14.16 12.51 -15.48
N LEU A 236 15.16 11.85 -16.09
CA LEU A 236 15.65 10.56 -15.61
C LEU A 236 16.15 10.64 -14.15
N GLU A 237 16.92 11.68 -13.81
CA GLU A 237 17.34 11.93 -12.43
C GLU A 237 16.14 12.08 -11.49
N PHE A 238 15.14 12.88 -11.89
CA PHE A 238 13.91 13.02 -11.12
C PHE A 238 13.17 11.69 -10.92
N TYR A 239 13.05 10.85 -11.94
CA TYR A 239 12.41 9.53 -11.80
C TYR A 239 13.17 8.64 -10.81
N ARG A 240 14.51 8.58 -10.90
CA ARG A 240 15.32 7.80 -9.96
C ARG A 240 15.11 8.28 -8.52
N ASP A 241 15.17 9.59 -8.30
CA ASP A 241 14.99 10.18 -6.97
C ASP A 241 13.60 9.91 -6.41
N GLU A 242 12.55 10.14 -7.21
CA GLU A 242 11.19 10.01 -6.73
C GLU A 242 10.74 8.56 -6.55
N VAL A 243 11.20 7.62 -7.38
CA VAL A 243 11.00 6.19 -7.13
C VAL A 243 11.68 5.77 -5.83
N ASN A 244 12.89 6.24 -5.58
CA ASN A 244 13.59 5.99 -4.31
C ASN A 244 12.86 6.60 -3.10
N ASN A 245 12.21 7.76 -3.30
CA ASN A 245 11.36 8.43 -2.30
C ASN A 245 9.93 7.83 -2.20
N GLY A 246 9.64 6.74 -2.91
CA GLY A 246 8.38 6.01 -2.78
C GLY A 246 7.24 6.51 -3.66
N SER A 247 7.54 7.20 -4.77
CA SER A 247 6.56 7.60 -5.79
C SER A 247 6.34 6.52 -6.85
N LEU A 248 5.11 6.47 -7.36
CA LEU A 248 4.64 5.54 -8.37
C LEU A 248 4.37 6.27 -9.68
N PHE A 249 4.93 5.77 -10.78
CA PHE A 249 4.64 6.22 -12.13
C PHE A 249 3.92 5.11 -12.91
N VAL A 250 2.73 5.42 -13.39
CA VAL A 250 1.86 4.50 -14.15
C VAL A 250 1.83 4.95 -15.60
N TRP A 251 2.30 4.10 -16.51
CA TRP A 251 2.50 4.40 -17.92
C TRP A 251 1.59 3.56 -18.81
N ALA A 252 1.00 4.21 -19.81
CA ALA A 252 0.40 3.53 -20.94
C ALA A 252 1.49 2.80 -21.75
N ALA A 253 1.22 1.55 -22.16
CA ALA A 253 2.20 0.71 -22.86
C ALA A 253 2.43 1.07 -24.34
N GLY A 254 1.51 1.80 -24.97
CA GLY A 254 1.47 1.99 -26.41
C GLY A 254 0.15 1.50 -27.02
N ASN A 255 -0.09 1.85 -28.29
CA ASN A 255 -1.37 1.62 -28.96
C ASN A 255 -1.23 0.92 -30.33
N ASP A 256 -0.06 0.37 -30.64
CA ASP A 256 0.16 -0.36 -31.89
C ASP A 256 -0.02 -1.86 -31.65
N SER A 257 -0.92 -2.48 -32.39
CA SER A 257 -1.22 -3.91 -32.27
C SER A 257 -0.21 -4.81 -33.01
N SER A 258 0.65 -4.22 -33.84
CA SER A 258 1.73 -4.92 -34.54
C SER A 258 3.00 -5.04 -33.70
N ASP A 259 3.11 -4.23 -32.64
CA ASP A 259 4.20 -4.29 -31.68
C ASP A 259 4.21 -5.61 -30.90
N THR A 260 5.38 -5.90 -30.34
CA THR A 260 5.60 -7.01 -29.39
C THR A 260 6.19 -6.54 -28.06
N GLN A 261 6.26 -5.22 -27.88
CA GLN A 261 6.97 -4.52 -26.81
C GLN A 261 6.18 -3.26 -26.47
N SER A 262 6.38 -2.74 -25.25
CA SER A 262 5.90 -1.41 -24.88
C SER A 262 6.73 -0.29 -25.49
N THR A 263 6.19 0.93 -25.52
CA THR A 263 6.96 2.14 -25.84
C THR A 263 8.09 2.35 -24.83
N LEU A 264 9.05 3.22 -25.19
CA LEU A 264 10.22 3.48 -24.36
C LEU A 264 9.88 3.83 -22.91
N GLU A 265 8.86 4.66 -22.67
CA GLU A 265 8.55 5.17 -21.34
C GLU A 265 7.97 4.08 -20.42
N GLY A 266 7.02 3.28 -20.93
CA GLY A 266 6.50 2.12 -20.20
C GLY A 266 7.57 1.07 -19.95
N GLY A 267 8.44 0.85 -20.93
CA GLY A 267 9.56 -0.08 -20.88
C GLY A 267 10.83 0.44 -20.18
N LEU A 268 10.85 1.67 -19.66
CA LEU A 268 12.07 2.34 -19.19
C LEU A 268 12.93 1.55 -18.17
N PRO A 269 12.35 0.76 -17.23
CA PRO A 269 13.15 -0.09 -16.34
C PRO A 269 14.04 -1.12 -17.05
N TYR A 270 13.83 -1.38 -18.34
CA TYR A 270 14.76 -2.16 -19.17
C TYR A 270 16.17 -1.55 -19.22
N PHE A 271 16.26 -0.22 -19.26
CA PHE A 271 17.54 0.51 -19.19
C PHE A 271 17.89 0.97 -17.77
N GLU A 272 16.87 1.25 -16.96
CA GLU A 272 16.98 1.84 -15.63
C GLU A 272 16.35 0.92 -14.57
N SER A 273 16.96 -0.24 -14.29
CA SER A 273 16.35 -1.28 -13.45
C SER A 273 15.90 -0.80 -12.06
N GLY A 274 16.56 0.22 -11.50
CA GLY A 274 16.17 0.84 -10.23
C GLY A 274 14.78 1.48 -10.24
N LEU A 275 14.24 1.82 -11.41
CA LEU A 275 12.89 2.38 -11.54
C LEU A 275 11.80 1.35 -11.29
N GLU A 276 12.06 0.05 -11.49
CA GLU A 276 11.05 -1.01 -11.38
C GLU A 276 10.30 -0.97 -10.04
N LYS A 277 10.96 -0.53 -8.96
CA LYS A 277 10.39 -0.37 -7.63
C LYS A 277 9.16 0.55 -7.59
N GLY A 278 9.06 1.53 -8.49
CA GLY A 278 7.98 2.52 -8.54
C GLY A 278 7.41 2.74 -9.94
N TRP A 279 7.48 1.72 -10.80
CA TRP A 279 7.02 1.80 -12.19
C TRP A 279 5.95 0.75 -12.47
N ILE A 280 4.91 1.12 -13.22
CA ILE A 280 3.94 0.18 -13.79
C ILE A 280 3.75 0.51 -15.26
N ASN A 281 3.94 -0.48 -16.13
CA ASN A 281 3.53 -0.45 -17.52
C ASN A 281 2.11 -1.03 -17.65
N VAL A 282 1.24 -0.41 -18.43
CA VAL A 282 -0.17 -0.79 -18.53
C VAL A 282 -0.54 -1.15 -19.97
N VAL A 283 -0.68 -2.45 -20.21
CA VAL A 283 -1.19 -3.00 -21.47
C VAL A 283 -2.71 -2.81 -21.51
N ALA A 284 -3.23 -2.36 -22.64
CA ALA A 284 -4.67 -2.30 -22.89
C ALA A 284 -5.17 -3.54 -23.61
N LEU A 285 -6.24 -4.14 -23.08
CA LEU A 285 -7.13 -5.00 -23.86
C LEU A 285 -8.20 -4.13 -24.54
N THR A 286 -8.26 -4.17 -25.86
CA THR A 286 -9.25 -3.41 -26.65
C THR A 286 -10.04 -4.33 -27.57
N SER A 287 -11.16 -3.83 -28.11
CA SER A 287 -11.88 -4.54 -29.17
C SER A 287 -10.99 -4.85 -30.37
N LYS A 288 -11.12 -6.06 -30.92
CA LYS A 288 -10.41 -6.53 -32.14
C LYS A 288 -10.74 -5.73 -33.39
N GLU A 289 -11.92 -5.13 -33.43
CA GLU A 289 -12.40 -4.38 -34.59
C GLU A 289 -12.91 -3.01 -34.18
N GLU A 290 -12.65 -2.04 -35.05
CA GLU A 290 -13.11 -0.66 -34.88
C GLU A 290 -14.62 -0.57 -34.61
N ALA A 291 -15.41 -1.30 -35.38
CA ALA A 291 -16.87 -1.23 -35.30
C ALA A 291 -17.44 -1.77 -33.98
N LYS A 292 -16.64 -2.47 -33.17
CA LYS A 292 -17.05 -3.13 -31.93
C LYS A 292 -16.54 -2.44 -30.67
N LEU A 293 -15.92 -1.28 -30.80
CA LEU A 293 -15.35 -0.55 -29.66
C LEU A 293 -16.37 -0.40 -28.52
N GLY A 294 -15.98 -0.82 -27.30
CA GLY A 294 -16.85 -0.84 -26.12
C GLY A 294 -17.55 -2.18 -25.87
N ASP A 295 -17.47 -3.13 -26.82
CA ASP A 295 -17.84 -4.52 -26.57
C ASP A 295 -16.68 -5.24 -25.85
N THR A 296 -16.74 -5.20 -24.52
CA THR A 296 -15.76 -5.81 -23.62
C THR A 296 -15.98 -7.31 -23.44
N SER A 297 -16.76 -7.97 -24.31
CA SER A 297 -16.85 -9.44 -24.32
C SER A 297 -15.48 -10.07 -24.52
N TRP A 298 -15.15 -11.08 -23.72
CA TRP A 298 -13.78 -11.63 -23.65
C TRP A 298 -13.21 -12.04 -25.01
N ASP A 299 -14.00 -12.74 -25.82
CA ASP A 299 -13.60 -13.21 -27.15
C ASP A 299 -13.39 -12.07 -28.17
N ASN A 300 -13.81 -10.85 -27.84
CA ASN A 300 -13.62 -9.65 -28.66
C ASN A 300 -12.34 -8.87 -28.28
N LEU A 301 -11.67 -9.20 -27.18
CA LEU A 301 -10.53 -8.45 -26.69
C LEU A 301 -9.20 -8.89 -27.32
N THR A 302 -8.29 -7.94 -27.53
CA THR A 302 -6.91 -8.14 -27.98
C THR A 302 -5.98 -7.12 -27.31
N PRO A 303 -4.72 -7.47 -27.00
CA PRO A 303 -3.77 -6.52 -26.43
C PRO A 303 -3.27 -5.50 -27.46
N LEU A 304 -2.92 -4.30 -26.99
CA LEU A 304 -2.14 -3.29 -27.72
C LEU A 304 -0.75 -3.15 -27.08
N SER A 305 0.29 -3.03 -27.90
CA SER A 305 1.71 -2.93 -27.50
C SER A 305 2.04 -3.85 -26.31
N PRO A 306 2.09 -5.18 -26.53
CA PRO A 306 2.24 -6.20 -25.48
C PRO A 306 3.44 -5.96 -24.57
N ALA A 307 3.41 -6.56 -23.37
CA ALA A 307 4.37 -6.29 -22.31
C ALA A 307 5.85 -6.43 -22.72
N GLY A 308 6.19 -7.48 -23.47
CA GLY A 308 7.53 -7.77 -23.95
C GLY A 308 8.56 -7.80 -22.82
N VAL A 309 9.64 -7.02 -22.96
CA VAL A 309 10.68 -6.88 -21.93
C VAL A 309 10.16 -6.25 -20.63
N ALA A 310 9.01 -5.58 -20.66
CA ALA A 310 8.40 -4.92 -19.50
C ALA A 310 7.51 -5.82 -18.64
N LYS A 311 7.41 -7.12 -18.97
CA LYS A 311 6.51 -8.07 -18.30
C LYS A 311 6.55 -8.06 -16.77
N ASN A 312 7.74 -7.88 -16.18
CA ASN A 312 7.92 -7.93 -14.73
C ASN A 312 7.28 -6.76 -13.97
N TRP A 313 7.00 -5.65 -14.64
CA TRP A 313 6.29 -4.49 -14.08
C TRP A 313 5.04 -4.13 -14.87
N THR A 314 4.49 -5.09 -15.62
CA THR A 314 3.29 -4.88 -16.43
C THR A 314 2.05 -5.45 -15.77
N VAL A 315 0.97 -4.67 -15.77
CA VAL A 315 -0.40 -5.14 -15.55
C VAL A 315 -1.24 -4.85 -16.78
N THR A 316 -2.24 -5.67 -17.05
CA THR A 316 -3.17 -5.48 -18.15
C THR A 316 -4.50 -4.94 -17.63
N ALA A 317 -5.12 -4.02 -18.35
CA ALA A 317 -6.48 -3.56 -18.07
C ALA A 317 -7.29 -3.43 -19.37
N VAL A 318 -8.60 -3.65 -19.31
CA VAL A 318 -9.51 -3.34 -20.42
C VAL A 318 -9.47 -1.83 -20.72
N GLY A 319 -8.97 -1.47 -21.90
CA GLY A 319 -8.77 -0.10 -22.35
C GLY A 319 -9.96 0.46 -23.12
N ASP A 320 -10.93 -0.36 -23.52
CA ASP A 320 -12.21 0.10 -24.06
C ASP A 320 -13.06 0.70 -22.92
N GLN A 321 -13.20 2.02 -22.92
CA GLN A 321 -13.86 2.78 -21.85
C GLN A 321 -14.96 3.68 -22.37
N VAL A 322 -16.09 3.72 -21.64
CA VAL A 322 -17.20 4.63 -21.88
C VAL A 322 -17.03 5.85 -20.99
N PHE A 323 -17.02 7.04 -21.59
CA PHE A 323 -16.87 8.30 -20.85
C PHE A 323 -17.79 9.38 -21.42
N SER A 324 -18.04 10.43 -20.63
CA SER A 324 -18.91 11.54 -21.03
C SER A 324 -18.11 12.81 -21.18
N ILE A 325 -18.30 13.54 -22.28
CA ILE A 325 -17.70 14.85 -22.51
C ILE A 325 -18.81 15.79 -22.97
N LYS A 326 -18.96 16.94 -22.29
CA LYS A 326 -20.02 17.93 -22.58
C LYS A 326 -21.43 17.30 -22.60
N GLY A 327 -21.66 16.34 -21.71
CA GLY A 327 -22.94 15.63 -21.57
C GLY A 327 -23.25 14.60 -22.67
N LYS A 328 -22.29 14.29 -23.55
CA LYS A 328 -22.42 13.25 -24.56
C LYS A 328 -21.52 12.06 -24.22
N ASN A 329 -22.03 10.84 -24.41
CA ASN A 329 -21.27 9.63 -24.16
C ASN A 329 -20.47 9.24 -25.40
N TYR A 330 -19.23 8.82 -25.16
CA TYR A 330 -18.27 8.36 -26.13
C TYR A 330 -17.69 7.03 -25.67
N VAL A 331 -17.11 6.30 -26.61
CA VAL A 331 -16.29 5.14 -26.33
C VAL A 331 -14.91 5.40 -26.92
N GLY A 332 -13.88 5.20 -26.11
CA GLY A 332 -12.47 5.24 -26.53
C GLY A 332 -11.78 3.93 -26.18
N GLY A 333 -10.71 3.61 -26.91
CA GLY A 333 -9.90 2.41 -26.68
C GLY A 333 -8.42 2.75 -26.80
N GLY A 334 -7.62 2.20 -25.89
CA GLY A 334 -6.17 2.42 -25.85
C GLY A 334 -5.57 2.25 -24.46
N SER A 335 -4.25 2.09 -24.39
CA SER A 335 -3.50 2.04 -23.13
C SER A 335 -3.57 3.35 -22.36
N SER A 336 -3.80 4.48 -23.05
CA SER A 336 -4.05 5.78 -22.43
C SER A 336 -5.32 5.82 -21.58
N PHE A 337 -6.33 4.98 -21.88
CA PHE A 337 -7.55 4.81 -21.10
C PHE A 337 -7.43 3.69 -20.04
N ALA A 338 -6.48 2.75 -20.21
CA ALA A 338 -6.20 1.68 -19.27
C ALA A 338 -5.34 2.16 -18.07
N ALA A 339 -4.28 2.93 -18.34
CA ALA A 339 -3.39 3.52 -17.33
C ALA A 339 -4.12 4.27 -16.19
N PRO A 340 -5.11 5.15 -16.46
CA PRO A 340 -5.83 5.84 -15.39
C PRO A 340 -6.64 4.93 -14.47
N LEU A 341 -7.04 3.74 -14.93
CA LEU A 341 -7.74 2.76 -14.09
C LEU A 341 -6.80 2.16 -13.04
N VAL A 342 -5.55 1.89 -13.44
CA VAL A 342 -4.48 1.43 -12.55
C VAL A 342 -4.07 2.56 -11.58
N THR A 343 -3.95 3.80 -12.07
CA THR A 343 -3.73 4.99 -11.23
C THR A 343 -4.81 5.15 -10.17
N GLY A 344 -6.09 5.04 -10.56
CA GLY A 344 -7.19 5.10 -9.61
C GLY A 344 -7.15 3.96 -8.60
N THR A 345 -6.81 2.74 -9.02
CA THR A 345 -6.63 1.59 -8.13
C THR A 345 -5.52 1.84 -7.10
N ALA A 346 -4.38 2.40 -7.54
CA ALA A 346 -3.29 2.80 -6.65
C ALA A 346 -3.77 3.83 -5.61
N ALA A 347 -4.64 4.78 -6.00
CA ALA A 347 -5.22 5.74 -5.07
C ALA A 347 -6.18 5.08 -4.06
N LEU A 348 -6.99 4.10 -4.46
CA LEU A 348 -7.83 3.34 -3.52
C LEU A 348 -6.99 2.55 -2.50
N ILE A 349 -5.92 1.90 -2.96
CA ILE A 349 -4.97 1.19 -2.08
C ILE A 349 -4.32 2.17 -1.11
N LYS A 350 -3.89 3.35 -1.57
CA LYS A 350 -3.27 4.37 -0.73
C LYS A 350 -4.23 4.96 0.30
N GLU A 351 -5.53 5.06 0.02
CA GLU A 351 -6.53 5.43 1.04
C GLU A 351 -6.63 4.35 2.12
N LYS A 352 -6.70 3.08 1.72
CA LYS A 352 -6.84 1.95 2.65
C LYS A 352 -5.57 1.71 3.47
N TYR A 353 -4.40 1.85 2.85
CA TYR A 353 -3.09 1.65 3.45
C TYR A 353 -2.22 2.92 3.27
N PRO A 354 -2.48 4.00 4.05
CA PRO A 354 -1.80 5.30 3.87
C PRO A 354 -0.27 5.25 3.99
N TRP A 355 0.27 4.24 4.68
CA TRP A 355 1.70 4.05 4.90
C TRP A 355 2.41 3.32 3.75
N MET A 356 1.70 2.67 2.82
CA MET A 356 2.34 1.98 1.70
C MET A 356 3.05 2.96 0.77
N ASP A 357 4.31 2.68 0.44
CA ASP A 357 5.03 3.36 -0.63
C ASP A 357 4.66 2.77 -2.00
N ALA A 358 5.21 3.35 -3.07
CA ALA A 358 5.00 2.86 -4.42
C ALA A 358 5.42 1.40 -4.63
N SER A 359 6.47 0.93 -3.93
CA SER A 359 6.89 -0.46 -4.00
C SER A 359 5.77 -1.38 -3.55
N LEU A 360 5.23 -1.17 -2.35
CA LEU A 360 4.15 -2.02 -1.84
C LEU A 360 2.85 -1.86 -2.61
N ILE A 361 2.54 -0.66 -3.12
CA ILE A 361 1.36 -0.46 -4.00
C ILE A 361 1.53 -1.25 -5.30
N ARG A 362 2.70 -1.16 -5.95
CA ARG A 362 3.02 -1.93 -7.16
C ARG A 362 2.94 -3.43 -6.89
N GLN A 363 3.59 -3.91 -5.83
CA GLN A 363 3.53 -5.32 -5.43
C GLN A 363 2.08 -5.77 -5.18
N THR A 364 1.25 -4.94 -4.55
CA THR A 364 -0.17 -5.24 -4.33
C THR A 364 -0.92 -5.35 -5.65
N ILE A 365 -0.79 -4.39 -6.56
CA ILE A 365 -1.48 -4.41 -7.87
C ILE A 365 -1.05 -5.63 -8.69
N LEU A 366 0.27 -5.88 -8.81
CA LEU A 366 0.79 -6.96 -9.64
C LEU A 366 0.50 -8.35 -9.05
N SER A 367 0.66 -8.55 -7.74
CA SER A 367 0.38 -9.85 -7.10
C SER A 367 -1.10 -10.24 -7.09
N THR A 368 -2.00 -9.26 -7.26
CA THR A 368 -3.44 -9.46 -7.22
C THR A 368 -4.10 -9.47 -8.58
N ALA A 369 -3.35 -9.21 -9.65
CA ALA A 369 -3.83 -9.39 -11.01
C ALA A 369 -4.34 -10.83 -11.23
N THR A 370 -5.38 -10.97 -12.05
CA THR A 370 -5.89 -12.25 -12.49
C THR A 370 -5.03 -12.74 -13.65
N ASP A 371 -4.33 -13.87 -13.45
CA ASP A 371 -3.48 -14.50 -14.46
C ASP A 371 -4.30 -14.88 -15.72
N ILE A 372 -3.88 -14.34 -16.86
CA ILE A 372 -4.48 -14.53 -18.18
C ILE A 372 -3.37 -14.74 -19.20
N GLY A 373 -3.62 -15.56 -20.23
CA GLY A 373 -2.59 -15.91 -21.20
C GLY A 373 -1.77 -17.11 -20.76
N ALA A 374 -0.44 -17.02 -20.85
CA ALA A 374 0.42 -18.11 -20.41
C ALA A 374 0.53 -18.09 -18.89
N THR A 375 0.52 -19.26 -18.23
CA THR A 375 0.56 -19.33 -16.77
C THR A 375 1.76 -18.58 -16.18
N GLY A 376 1.51 -17.71 -15.22
CA GLY A 376 2.50 -16.85 -14.58
C GLY A 376 2.74 -15.53 -15.32
N VAL A 377 3.91 -14.94 -15.11
CA VAL A 377 4.25 -13.64 -15.74
C VAL A 377 4.69 -13.86 -17.19
N ASP A 378 3.95 -13.30 -18.14
CA ASP A 378 4.19 -13.50 -19.58
C ASP A 378 4.50 -12.19 -20.35
N ASP A 379 5.01 -12.33 -21.56
CA ASP A 379 5.42 -11.22 -22.44
C ASP A 379 4.25 -10.53 -23.15
N ILE A 380 3.00 -10.95 -22.91
CA ILE A 380 1.83 -10.33 -23.51
C ILE A 380 1.10 -9.47 -22.48
N TYR A 381 0.69 -10.09 -21.37
CA TYR A 381 -0.18 -9.52 -20.35
C TYR A 381 0.55 -9.14 -19.05
N GLY A 382 1.84 -9.48 -18.95
CA GLY A 382 2.62 -9.27 -17.73
C GLY A 382 2.07 -10.14 -16.61
N TRP A 383 1.68 -9.51 -15.50
CA TRP A 383 1.07 -10.19 -14.34
C TRP A 383 -0.41 -10.56 -14.54
N GLY A 384 -1.03 -10.12 -15.65
CA GLY A 384 -2.42 -10.41 -15.97
C GLY A 384 -3.37 -9.23 -15.78
N LEU A 385 -4.66 -9.53 -15.68
CA LEU A 385 -5.74 -8.54 -15.67
C LEU A 385 -5.92 -7.87 -14.30
N LEU A 386 -6.00 -6.54 -14.27
CA LEU A 386 -6.27 -5.75 -13.06
C LEU A 386 -7.50 -6.27 -12.29
N ASN A 387 -7.35 -6.45 -10.98
CA ASN A 387 -8.41 -6.89 -10.08
C ASN A 387 -8.49 -5.98 -8.84
N VAL A 388 -9.40 -5.01 -8.87
CA VAL A 388 -9.47 -3.94 -7.86
C VAL A 388 -9.86 -4.49 -6.49
N ASP A 389 -10.88 -5.35 -6.43
CA ASP A 389 -11.36 -5.91 -5.16
C ASP A 389 -10.31 -6.78 -4.48
N LYS A 390 -9.53 -7.57 -5.26
CA LYS A 390 -8.43 -8.38 -4.72
C LYS A 390 -7.27 -7.49 -4.25
N ALA A 391 -6.91 -6.46 -5.00
CA ALA A 391 -5.88 -5.48 -4.60
C ALA A 391 -6.23 -4.78 -3.28
N LEU A 392 -7.51 -4.44 -3.07
CA LEU A 392 -7.96 -3.84 -1.82
C LEU A 392 -7.88 -4.79 -0.62
N LYS A 393 -7.72 -6.10 -0.81
CA LYS A 393 -7.47 -7.06 0.29
C LYS A 393 -5.99 -7.14 0.69
N GLY A 394 -5.09 -6.36 0.07
CA GLY A 394 -3.65 -6.37 0.30
C GLY A 394 -2.90 -7.27 -0.70
N PRO A 395 -1.58 -7.44 -0.57
CA PRO A 395 -0.80 -8.35 -1.43
C PRO A 395 -1.32 -9.79 -1.39
N ALA A 396 -1.18 -10.53 -2.50
CA ALA A 396 -1.51 -11.96 -2.57
C ALA A 396 -0.31 -12.87 -2.90
N LEU A 397 0.87 -12.27 -3.13
CA LEU A 397 2.12 -12.98 -3.42
C LEU A 397 3.30 -12.18 -2.86
N PHE A 398 4.16 -12.84 -2.09
CA PHE A 398 5.47 -12.36 -1.69
C PHE A 398 6.54 -13.17 -2.42
N SER A 399 6.84 -12.82 -3.67
CA SER A 399 7.92 -13.45 -4.43
C SER A 399 9.15 -12.57 -4.51
N LYS A 400 10.34 -13.18 -4.64
CA LYS A 400 11.60 -12.43 -4.75
C LYS A 400 11.66 -11.56 -6.00
N GLN A 401 11.09 -12.07 -7.09
CA GLN A 401 10.92 -11.33 -8.35
C GLN A 401 10.11 -10.05 -8.13
N LEU A 402 9.01 -10.12 -7.40
CA LEU A 402 8.14 -8.96 -7.17
C LEU A 402 8.68 -8.03 -6.08
N ALA A 403 9.36 -8.59 -5.08
CA ALA A 403 10.02 -7.84 -4.01
C ALA A 403 11.27 -7.10 -4.49
N LEU A 404 11.82 -7.46 -5.65
CA LEU A 404 13.13 -7.00 -6.16
C LEU A 404 14.25 -7.27 -5.17
N GLY A 405 14.17 -8.42 -4.49
CA GLY A 405 15.10 -8.81 -3.44
C GLY A 405 14.60 -10.01 -2.64
N ASP A 406 15.33 -10.38 -1.60
CA ASP A 406 14.99 -11.56 -0.80
C ASP A 406 13.77 -11.38 0.11
N ASN A 407 13.38 -10.13 0.41
CA ASN A 407 12.35 -9.83 1.41
C ASN A 407 11.38 -8.74 0.95
N VAL A 408 10.10 -8.92 1.31
CA VAL A 408 9.11 -7.85 1.31
C VAL A 408 9.19 -7.11 2.65
N THR A 409 9.50 -5.81 2.60
CA THR A 409 9.57 -4.97 3.79
C THR A 409 8.25 -4.25 4.01
N ILE A 410 7.63 -4.48 5.17
CA ILE A 410 6.35 -3.92 5.60
C ILE A 410 6.61 -3.03 6.81
N ASN A 411 6.81 -1.74 6.57
CA ASN A 411 7.03 -0.75 7.62
C ASN A 411 5.72 0.00 7.92
N ILE A 412 5.07 -0.34 9.04
CA ILE A 412 3.82 0.28 9.48
C ILE A 412 4.12 1.23 10.65
N PRO A 413 4.12 2.55 10.44
CA PRO A 413 4.51 3.49 11.50
C PRO A 413 3.59 3.43 12.71
N ASN A 414 2.27 3.31 12.50
CA ASN A 414 1.25 3.27 13.54
C ASN A 414 -0.05 2.69 12.97
N GLY A 415 -1.05 2.46 13.83
CA GLY A 415 -2.34 1.90 13.44
C GLY A 415 -2.31 0.38 13.26
N SER A 416 -3.42 -0.19 12.82
CA SER A 416 -3.58 -1.63 12.61
C SER A 416 -4.19 -1.87 11.22
N TYR A 417 -3.56 -2.74 10.43
CA TYR A 417 -3.93 -2.98 9.06
C TYR A 417 -3.97 -4.47 8.75
N THR A 418 -5.03 -4.89 8.05
CA THR A 418 -5.26 -6.29 7.68
C THR A 418 -4.98 -6.54 6.21
N PHE A 419 -4.17 -7.57 5.93
CA PHE A 419 -4.17 -8.24 4.63
C PHE A 419 -5.01 -9.50 4.73
N SER A 420 -6.04 -9.57 3.87
CA SER A 420 -7.05 -10.62 3.91
C SER A 420 -7.03 -11.56 2.72
N ASN A 421 -6.11 -11.35 1.78
CA ASN A 421 -5.79 -12.37 0.78
C ASN A 421 -5.02 -13.53 1.41
N ASP A 422 -5.14 -14.70 0.80
CA ASP A 422 -4.13 -15.73 0.95
C ASP A 422 -2.84 -15.26 0.25
N ILE A 423 -1.69 -15.48 0.89
CA ILE A 423 -0.39 -14.95 0.43
C ILE A 423 0.60 -16.10 0.27
N SER A 424 1.01 -16.37 -0.96
CA SER A 424 2.03 -17.38 -1.29
C SER A 424 3.38 -16.73 -1.68
N GLY A 425 4.38 -17.51 -2.06
CA GLY A 425 5.63 -17.01 -2.65
C GLY A 425 6.91 -17.50 -1.94
N ASP A 426 8.06 -17.00 -2.40
CA ASP A 426 9.40 -17.44 -1.98
C ASP A 426 10.23 -16.34 -1.28
N ALA A 427 9.72 -15.11 -1.19
CA ALA A 427 10.37 -14.04 -0.44
C ALA A 427 10.11 -14.15 1.05
N GLY A 428 11.07 -13.67 1.84
CA GLY A 428 10.87 -13.42 3.27
C GLY A 428 10.06 -12.17 3.55
N VAL A 429 9.72 -11.95 4.82
CA VAL A 429 8.97 -10.78 5.26
C VAL A 429 9.73 -10.09 6.37
N ILE A 430 9.93 -8.77 6.24
CA ILE A 430 10.43 -7.92 7.31
C ILE A 430 9.29 -7.04 7.77
N LYS A 431 8.81 -7.24 9.00
CA LYS A 431 7.81 -6.38 9.64
C LYS A 431 8.52 -5.36 10.52
N ASP A 432 8.41 -4.09 10.14
CA ASP A 432 8.97 -2.92 10.79
C ASP A 432 7.88 -1.93 11.23
N GLY A 433 8.30 -0.92 12.00
CA GLY A 433 7.43 0.12 12.53
C GLY A 433 6.54 -0.35 13.68
N THR A 434 6.05 0.59 14.48
CA THR A 434 5.34 0.28 15.73
C THR A 434 3.88 -0.14 15.55
N GLY A 435 3.32 -0.03 14.35
CA GLY A 435 1.94 -0.45 14.05
C GLY A 435 1.78 -1.97 13.88
N ASP A 436 0.54 -2.39 13.73
CA ASP A 436 0.13 -3.78 13.68
C ASP A 436 -0.16 -4.24 12.24
N LEU A 437 0.35 -5.42 11.90
CA LEU A 437 0.00 -6.14 10.68
C LEU A 437 -0.83 -7.38 11.04
N ILE A 438 -2.03 -7.48 10.49
CA ILE A 438 -2.90 -8.66 10.65
C ILE A 438 -2.92 -9.41 9.33
N LEU A 439 -2.53 -10.69 9.37
CA LEU A 439 -2.65 -11.61 8.24
C LEU A 439 -3.83 -12.55 8.53
N SER A 440 -4.97 -12.27 7.89
CA SER A 440 -6.21 -13.01 8.16
C SER A 440 -6.46 -14.16 7.18
N GLY A 441 -5.83 -14.15 6.01
CA GLY A 441 -5.80 -15.28 5.07
C GLY A 441 -4.69 -16.28 5.41
N ASN A 442 -4.63 -17.37 4.64
CA ASN A 442 -3.53 -18.34 4.73
C ASN A 442 -2.25 -17.72 4.15
N SER A 443 -1.17 -17.75 4.93
CA SER A 443 0.16 -17.29 4.52
C SER A 443 1.06 -18.48 4.25
N THR A 444 1.23 -18.85 2.98
CA THR A 444 1.99 -20.04 2.54
C THR A 444 3.35 -19.73 1.94
N PHE A 445 3.78 -18.47 1.98
CA PHE A 445 5.12 -18.10 1.55
C PHE A 445 6.22 -18.76 2.41
N THR A 446 7.37 -19.06 1.80
CA THR A 446 8.39 -19.92 2.39
C THR A 446 9.62 -19.18 2.90
N GLY A 447 9.89 -17.96 2.42
CA GLY A 447 11.01 -17.15 2.91
C GLY A 447 10.77 -16.72 4.37
N PRO A 448 11.84 -16.59 5.19
CA PRO A 448 11.73 -16.37 6.63
C PRO A 448 11.09 -15.02 6.98
N THR A 449 10.32 -14.98 8.07
CA THR A 449 9.75 -13.76 8.61
C THR A 449 10.57 -13.23 9.77
N THR A 450 10.94 -11.95 9.73
CA THR A 450 11.50 -11.22 10.87
C THR A 450 10.54 -10.12 11.30
N VAL A 451 10.16 -10.13 12.57
CA VAL A 451 9.36 -9.06 13.19
C VAL A 451 10.27 -8.22 14.07
N ASN A 452 10.66 -7.05 13.57
CA ASN A 452 11.58 -6.15 14.27
C ASN A 452 10.86 -5.29 15.32
N ALA A 453 9.66 -4.82 15.00
CA ALA A 453 8.85 -3.94 15.85
C ALA A 453 7.34 -4.06 15.55
N GLY A 454 6.54 -3.59 16.52
CA GLY A 454 5.07 -3.63 16.46
C GLY A 454 4.53 -5.05 16.58
N ARG A 455 3.28 -5.25 16.15
CA ARG A 455 2.62 -6.57 16.19
C ARG A 455 2.53 -7.20 14.80
N LEU A 456 2.80 -8.49 14.72
CA LEU A 456 2.34 -9.37 13.66
C LEU A 456 1.28 -10.30 14.24
N GLN A 457 0.05 -10.24 13.71
CA GLN A 457 -1.02 -11.17 14.07
C GLN A 457 -1.25 -12.17 12.95
N VAL A 458 -1.32 -13.46 13.31
CA VAL A 458 -1.60 -14.58 12.39
C VAL A 458 -2.78 -15.40 12.89
N ASN A 459 -3.79 -15.61 12.04
CA ASN A 459 -5.05 -16.28 12.43
C ASN A 459 -5.38 -17.55 11.61
N GLY A 460 -4.54 -17.91 10.64
CA GLY A 460 -4.76 -19.05 9.74
C GLY A 460 -3.55 -19.98 9.67
N VAL A 461 -3.33 -20.58 8.50
CA VAL A 461 -2.08 -21.30 8.22
C VAL A 461 -0.96 -20.29 7.99
N TYR A 462 0.19 -20.52 8.62
CA TYR A 462 1.40 -19.73 8.42
C TYR A 462 2.62 -20.63 8.16
N ALA A 463 3.13 -20.63 6.93
CA ALA A 463 4.14 -21.60 6.50
C ALA A 463 5.59 -21.22 6.85
N SER A 464 5.90 -19.92 6.90
CA SER A 464 7.24 -19.41 7.12
C SER A 464 7.68 -19.52 8.59
N SER A 465 9.00 -19.65 8.81
CA SER A 465 9.60 -19.51 10.15
C SER A 465 9.51 -18.06 10.65
N ILE A 466 9.28 -17.84 11.93
CA ILE A 466 9.08 -16.51 12.51
C ILE A 466 10.18 -16.19 13.53
N ASN A 467 10.90 -15.09 13.32
CA ASN A 467 11.87 -14.52 14.25
C ASN A 467 11.33 -13.22 14.86
N VAL A 468 10.93 -13.27 16.12
CA VAL A 468 10.38 -12.13 16.88
C VAL A 468 11.52 -11.43 17.62
N LYS A 469 11.77 -10.16 17.31
CA LYS A 469 12.79 -9.35 18.00
C LYS A 469 12.26 -8.72 19.29
N LYS A 470 13.18 -8.16 20.09
CA LYS A 470 12.91 -7.64 21.45
C LYS A 470 11.74 -6.67 21.59
N GLN A 471 11.48 -5.87 20.55
CA GLN A 471 10.44 -4.83 20.57
C GLN A 471 9.17 -5.26 19.82
N ALA A 472 9.09 -6.54 19.44
CA ALA A 472 8.03 -7.07 18.60
C ALA A 472 7.11 -8.01 19.37
N ILE A 473 5.89 -8.10 18.85
CA ILE A 473 4.84 -8.98 19.34
C ILE A 473 4.41 -9.90 18.19
N LEU A 474 4.44 -11.21 18.41
CA LEU A 474 3.71 -12.16 17.58
C LEU A 474 2.40 -12.51 18.30
N SER A 475 1.27 -12.29 17.65
CA SER A 475 -0.05 -12.62 18.19
C SER A 475 -0.68 -13.77 17.39
N THR A 476 -1.18 -14.78 18.09
CA THR A 476 -1.76 -15.99 17.49
C THR A 476 -3.12 -16.29 18.12
N ASN A 477 -4.09 -16.64 17.28
CA ASN A 477 -5.39 -17.13 17.73
C ASN A 477 -5.82 -18.30 16.85
N ASN A 478 -5.75 -19.53 17.40
CA ASN A 478 -6.04 -20.78 16.69
C ASN A 478 -5.23 -20.94 15.39
N ALA A 479 -4.01 -20.39 15.35
CA ALA A 479 -3.17 -20.42 14.17
C ALA A 479 -2.49 -21.79 13.99
N VAL A 480 -2.14 -22.11 12.74
CA VAL A 480 -1.34 -23.30 12.41
C VAL A 480 -0.03 -22.83 11.77
N ILE A 481 1.02 -22.74 12.59
CA ILE A 481 2.36 -22.35 12.18
C ILE A 481 3.13 -23.60 11.77
N LYS A 482 3.55 -23.69 10.52
CA LYS A 482 4.16 -24.92 9.96
C LYS A 482 5.66 -25.05 10.23
N ASN A 483 6.27 -24.05 10.84
CA ASN A 483 7.72 -23.93 10.95
C ASN A 483 8.13 -23.34 12.31
N ASP A 484 9.43 -23.10 12.47
CA ASP A 484 10.02 -22.70 13.73
C ASP A 484 9.64 -21.27 14.14
N ILE A 485 9.56 -21.05 15.47
CA ILE A 485 9.42 -19.74 16.08
C ILE A 485 10.61 -19.50 17.01
N THR A 486 11.35 -18.42 16.76
CA THR A 486 12.35 -17.88 17.71
C THR A 486 11.80 -16.60 18.33
N ASN A 487 11.63 -16.60 19.65
CA ASN A 487 11.05 -15.50 20.41
C ASN A 487 12.10 -14.77 21.26
N ASN A 488 12.50 -13.56 20.84
CA ASN A 488 13.27 -12.61 21.65
C ASN A 488 12.40 -11.47 22.20
N GLY A 489 11.11 -11.45 21.85
CA GLY A 489 10.16 -10.40 22.20
C GLY A 489 9.00 -10.96 23.00
N ILE A 490 7.78 -10.76 22.49
CA ILE A 490 6.56 -11.24 23.12
C ILE A 490 5.82 -12.15 22.13
N ILE A 491 5.38 -13.32 22.60
CA ILE A 491 4.32 -14.08 21.93
C ILE A 491 3.03 -13.95 22.74
N GLU A 492 1.92 -13.63 22.10
CA GLU A 492 0.60 -13.53 22.70
C GLU A 492 -0.33 -14.58 22.06
N ASN A 493 -0.76 -15.55 22.86
CA ASN A 493 -1.64 -16.62 22.39
C ASN A 493 -3.00 -16.57 23.09
N SER A 494 -4.07 -16.40 22.31
CA SER A 494 -5.46 -16.31 22.80
C SER A 494 -6.37 -17.46 22.37
N GLY A 495 -5.77 -18.58 21.89
CA GLY A 495 -6.50 -19.78 21.50
C GLY A 495 -5.63 -21.04 21.51
N SER A 496 -6.04 -22.04 20.74
CA SER A 496 -5.33 -23.31 20.55
C SER A 496 -4.43 -23.24 19.32
N THR A 497 -3.25 -22.65 19.47
CA THR A 497 -2.28 -22.49 18.37
C THR A 497 -1.38 -23.71 18.26
N GLN A 498 -1.15 -24.17 17.03
CA GLN A 498 -0.24 -25.29 16.72
C GLN A 498 1.02 -24.78 16.04
N VAL A 499 2.17 -25.30 16.46
CA VAL A 499 3.48 -25.06 15.85
C VAL A 499 4.07 -26.40 15.44
N SER A 500 4.18 -26.65 14.13
CA SER A 500 4.76 -27.90 13.63
C SER A 500 6.28 -27.96 13.77
N GLY A 501 6.94 -26.80 13.81
CA GLY A 501 8.37 -26.68 14.06
C GLY A 501 8.71 -26.64 15.55
N ASN A 502 9.91 -26.12 15.84
CA ASN A 502 10.40 -25.85 17.18
C ASN A 502 9.91 -24.50 17.70
N TYR A 503 9.82 -24.39 19.02
CA TYR A 503 9.66 -23.11 19.71
C TYR A 503 10.89 -22.83 20.58
N GLU A 504 11.60 -21.75 20.28
CA GLU A 504 12.76 -21.29 21.06
C GLU A 504 12.45 -19.91 21.64
N ALA A 505 12.24 -19.83 22.95
CA ALA A 505 12.30 -18.57 23.68
C ALA A 505 13.76 -18.21 23.96
N LEU A 506 14.11 -16.93 23.84
CA LEU A 506 15.39 -16.40 24.31
C LEU A 506 15.24 -15.80 25.71
N GLU A 507 16.37 -15.58 26.39
CA GLU A 507 16.40 -15.03 27.73
C GLU A 507 15.62 -13.70 27.83
N ASN A 508 14.84 -13.53 28.90
CA ASN A 508 13.96 -12.38 29.14
C ASN A 508 12.82 -12.15 28.12
N SER A 509 12.67 -13.01 27.11
CA SER A 509 11.47 -12.99 26.25
C SER A 509 10.22 -13.35 27.06
N ARG A 510 9.04 -13.04 26.52
CA ARG A 510 7.77 -13.24 27.22
C ARG A 510 6.78 -14.07 26.41
N VAL A 511 6.08 -14.96 27.10
CA VAL A 511 4.87 -15.65 26.65
C VAL A 511 3.70 -15.04 27.40
N VAL A 512 2.71 -14.56 26.67
CA VAL A 512 1.45 -14.07 27.21
C VAL A 512 0.35 -15.03 26.74
N THR A 513 -0.46 -15.51 27.66
CA THR A 513 -1.55 -16.44 27.35
C THR A 513 -2.84 -15.97 28.01
N ASP A 514 -3.94 -16.15 27.30
CA ASP A 514 -5.29 -16.04 27.86
C ASP A 514 -5.62 -17.31 28.67
N LEU A 515 -6.72 -17.27 29.41
CA LEU A 515 -7.30 -18.46 30.03
C LEU A 515 -7.72 -19.47 28.96
N ASN A 516 -7.59 -20.75 29.27
CA ASN A 516 -7.96 -21.87 28.38
C ASN A 516 -7.25 -21.87 27.01
N SER A 517 -6.19 -21.09 26.85
CA SER A 517 -5.37 -21.06 25.64
C SER A 517 -4.19 -22.01 25.75
N ASN A 518 -3.81 -22.61 24.62
CA ASN A 518 -2.70 -23.55 24.54
C ASN A 518 -1.83 -23.27 23.32
N LEU A 519 -0.51 -23.26 23.52
CA LEU A 519 0.48 -23.34 22.46
C LEU A 519 0.99 -24.78 22.38
N HIS A 520 0.55 -25.52 21.37
CA HIS A 520 0.98 -26.90 21.13
C HIS A 520 2.12 -26.93 20.12
N VAL A 521 3.26 -27.50 20.49
CA VAL A 521 4.49 -27.52 19.69
C VAL A 521 4.88 -28.97 19.35
N GLN A 522 4.80 -29.34 18.07
CA GLN A 522 5.16 -30.68 17.62
C GLN A 522 6.68 -30.91 17.66
N GLY A 523 7.47 -29.86 17.48
CA GLY A 523 8.92 -29.88 17.65
C GLY A 523 9.37 -29.71 19.10
N LYS A 524 10.64 -29.35 19.29
CA LYS A 524 11.23 -29.08 20.61
C LYS A 524 10.76 -27.73 21.16
N VAL A 525 10.70 -27.63 22.48
CA VAL A 525 10.44 -26.37 23.20
C VAL A 525 11.63 -26.03 24.09
N SER A 526 12.19 -24.84 23.92
CA SER A 526 13.25 -24.30 24.78
C SER A 526 12.77 -23.00 25.43
N LEU A 527 12.69 -22.97 26.76
CA LEU A 527 12.15 -21.84 27.52
C LEU A 527 13.20 -20.82 27.95
N ASN A 528 14.46 -21.22 28.11
CA ASN A 528 15.63 -20.35 28.35
C ASN A 528 15.42 -19.18 29.34
N ASN A 529 14.81 -19.43 30.50
CA ASN A 529 14.51 -18.40 31.51
C ASN A 529 13.67 -17.24 30.96
N SER A 530 12.75 -17.54 30.05
CA SER A 530 11.72 -16.60 29.60
C SER A 530 10.69 -16.35 30.71
N ARG A 531 9.75 -15.47 30.42
CA ARG A 531 8.71 -15.01 31.36
C ARG A 531 7.35 -15.46 30.88
N LEU A 532 6.49 -15.86 31.82
CA LEU A 532 5.10 -16.18 31.51
C LEU A 532 4.19 -15.11 32.11
N GLU A 533 3.20 -14.67 31.35
CA GLU A 533 2.11 -13.80 31.79
C GLU A 533 0.78 -14.46 31.45
N ILE A 534 -0.11 -14.60 32.43
CA ILE A 534 -1.44 -15.17 32.22
C ILE A 534 -2.49 -14.10 32.47
N LYS A 535 -3.27 -13.80 31.44
CA LYS A 535 -4.36 -12.84 31.50
C LYS A 535 -5.66 -13.54 31.90
N PRO A 536 -6.49 -12.95 32.78
CA PRO A 536 -7.83 -13.47 33.08
C PRO A 536 -8.81 -13.12 31.96
N GLU A 537 -8.45 -13.42 30.73
CA GLU A 537 -9.22 -13.15 29.53
C GLU A 537 -9.48 -14.48 28.81
N GLU A 538 -10.61 -14.62 28.15
CA GLU A 538 -10.91 -15.74 27.27
C GLU A 538 -11.75 -15.20 26.12
N HIS A 539 -11.30 -15.44 24.88
CA HIS A 539 -11.88 -14.85 23.66
C HIS A 539 -11.96 -13.31 23.70
N GLY A 540 -10.97 -12.66 24.31
CA GLY A 540 -10.91 -11.20 24.45
C GLY A 540 -11.84 -10.61 25.52
N GLU A 541 -12.53 -11.45 26.29
CA GLU A 541 -13.37 -11.02 27.40
C GLU A 541 -12.74 -11.39 28.74
N ARG A 542 -12.71 -10.43 29.67
CA ARG A 542 -12.27 -10.69 31.04
C ARG A 542 -13.19 -11.70 31.73
N LYS A 543 -12.62 -12.75 32.30
CA LYS A 543 -13.34 -13.79 33.04
C LYS A 543 -13.09 -13.70 34.53
N TYR A 544 -14.11 -14.10 35.29
CA TYR A 544 -13.99 -14.28 36.74
C TYR A 544 -13.23 -15.59 37.02
N VAL A 545 -12.20 -15.50 37.86
CA VAL A 545 -11.42 -16.65 38.33
C VAL A 545 -11.79 -16.91 39.79
N THR A 546 -12.11 -18.16 40.12
CA THR A 546 -12.51 -18.55 41.48
C THR A 546 -11.29 -18.76 42.39
N ALA A 547 -11.49 -18.84 43.71
CA ALA A 547 -10.43 -19.23 44.65
C ALA A 547 -9.95 -20.69 44.46
N ASN A 548 -10.82 -21.59 43.98
CA ASN A 548 -10.44 -22.97 43.62
C ASN A 548 -9.49 -23.00 42.41
N GLY A 549 -9.57 -21.96 41.58
CA GLY A 549 -8.75 -21.77 40.41
C GLY A 549 -9.12 -22.66 39.23
N THR A 550 -8.50 -22.36 38.10
CA THR A 550 -8.65 -23.09 36.84
C THR A 550 -7.27 -23.55 36.41
N THR A 551 -7.16 -24.85 36.10
CA THR A 551 -5.92 -25.42 35.58
C THR A 551 -5.98 -25.47 34.05
N GLN A 552 -4.95 -24.92 33.41
CA GLN A 552 -4.80 -24.97 31.96
C GLN A 552 -3.41 -25.42 31.55
N ASN A 553 -3.32 -26.07 30.39
CA ASN A 553 -2.05 -26.33 29.73
C ASN A 553 -1.67 -25.09 28.92
N VAL A 554 -0.59 -24.41 29.31
CA VAL A 554 -0.14 -23.20 28.63
C VAL A 554 0.68 -23.57 27.40
N ILE A 555 1.66 -24.47 27.57
CA ILE A 555 2.48 -25.01 26.49
C ILE A 555 2.45 -26.53 26.57
N THR A 556 2.21 -27.20 25.45
CA THR A 556 2.38 -28.65 25.31
C THR A 556 3.36 -28.94 24.18
N SER A 557 4.07 -30.07 24.27
CA SER A 557 4.99 -30.48 23.22
C SER A 557 5.00 -31.99 23.01
N ASP A 558 5.15 -32.42 21.75
CA ASP A 558 5.37 -33.84 21.40
C ASP A 558 6.80 -34.30 21.76
N HIS A 559 7.68 -33.34 22.07
CA HIS A 559 9.05 -33.57 22.52
C HIS A 559 9.28 -33.02 23.92
N LYS A 560 10.46 -33.33 24.48
CA LYS A 560 10.84 -32.82 25.80
C LYS A 560 10.93 -31.29 25.79
N ILE A 561 10.31 -30.67 26.80
CA ILE A 561 10.45 -29.24 27.10
C ILE A 561 11.75 -29.03 27.89
N GLU A 562 12.61 -28.15 27.39
CA GLU A 562 13.89 -27.78 27.99
C GLU A 562 13.85 -26.38 28.62
N GLY A 563 14.51 -26.24 29.77
CA GLY A 563 14.50 -24.99 30.54
C GLY A 563 13.20 -24.77 31.32
N ASN A 564 13.10 -23.62 31.98
CA ASN A 564 11.96 -23.20 32.79
C ASN A 564 11.64 -21.73 32.51
N PHE A 565 10.46 -21.28 32.96
CA PHE A 565 10.18 -19.85 33.11
C PHE A 565 10.92 -19.29 34.34
N GLU A 566 11.50 -18.10 34.21
CA GLU A 566 12.13 -17.36 35.32
C GLU A 566 11.07 -16.83 36.29
N ASN A 567 10.00 -16.25 35.74
CA ASN A 567 8.89 -15.70 36.51
C ASN A 567 7.54 -15.93 35.82
N VAL A 568 6.49 -15.85 36.62
CA VAL A 568 5.11 -16.07 36.22
C VAL A 568 4.30 -14.91 36.79
N ASN A 569 3.77 -14.09 35.90
CA ASN A 569 3.01 -12.90 36.23
C ASN A 569 1.54 -13.12 35.92
N THR A 570 0.69 -12.51 36.71
CA THR A 570 -0.76 -12.45 36.52
C THR A 570 -1.25 -11.06 36.93
N ASP A 571 -2.54 -10.79 36.72
CA ASP A 571 -3.21 -9.68 37.39
C ASP A 571 -2.99 -9.74 38.92
N GLU A 572 -2.96 -8.56 39.55
CA GLU A 572 -2.55 -8.38 40.94
C GLU A 572 -3.34 -9.25 41.94
N MET A 573 -4.65 -9.42 41.70
CA MET A 573 -5.54 -10.22 42.55
C MET A 573 -5.60 -11.71 42.19
N LEU A 574 -4.68 -12.18 41.34
CA LEU A 574 -4.56 -13.59 40.96
C LEU A 574 -3.24 -14.18 41.45
N ASN A 575 -3.27 -15.49 41.67
CA ASN A 575 -2.11 -16.35 41.82
C ASN A 575 -2.00 -17.23 40.57
N ALA A 576 -0.78 -17.56 40.15
CA ALA A 576 -0.52 -18.64 39.23
C ALA A 576 0.50 -19.60 39.81
N LYS A 577 0.15 -20.89 39.84
CA LYS A 577 1.07 -21.96 40.19
C LYS A 577 1.39 -22.80 38.96
N ILE A 578 2.65 -22.81 38.56
CA ILE A 578 3.12 -23.60 37.43
C ILE A 578 3.46 -25.02 37.86
N ASN A 579 3.04 -25.99 37.04
CA ASN A 579 3.52 -27.36 37.11
C ASN A 579 4.05 -27.75 35.73
N GLN A 580 5.31 -28.16 35.66
CA GLN A 580 5.97 -28.61 34.44
C GLN A 580 6.31 -30.10 34.57
N ASN A 581 6.00 -30.86 33.51
CA ASN A 581 6.48 -32.22 33.32
C ASN A 581 7.32 -32.29 32.03
N GLU A 582 7.67 -33.48 31.55
CA GLU A 582 8.53 -33.65 30.37
C GLU A 582 7.97 -32.98 29.11
N ASN A 583 6.65 -32.89 28.94
CA ASN A 583 5.98 -32.50 27.69
C ASN A 583 4.93 -31.40 27.88
N THR A 584 4.76 -30.85 29.07
CA THR A 584 3.69 -29.90 29.39
C THR A 584 4.13 -28.89 30.43
N VAL A 585 3.83 -27.62 30.18
CA VAL A 585 3.76 -26.56 31.18
C VAL A 585 2.30 -26.22 31.42
N SER A 586 1.83 -26.45 32.65
CA SER A 586 0.48 -26.13 33.09
C SER A 586 0.49 -25.04 34.15
N ALA A 587 -0.60 -24.29 34.23
CA ALA A 587 -0.80 -23.24 35.23
C ALA A 587 -2.15 -23.46 35.91
N ASN A 588 -2.15 -23.49 37.25
CA ASN A 588 -3.36 -23.28 38.03
C ASN A 588 -3.46 -21.80 38.38
N VAL A 589 -4.46 -21.12 37.85
CA VAL A 589 -4.72 -19.70 38.08
C VAL A 589 -5.88 -19.58 39.06
N SER A 590 -5.67 -18.92 40.19
CA SER A 590 -6.69 -18.78 41.24
C SER A 590 -6.76 -17.35 41.76
N ARG A 591 -7.92 -16.97 42.28
CA ARG A 591 -8.09 -15.68 42.96
C ARG A 591 -7.31 -15.64 44.27
N LYS A 592 -6.70 -14.49 44.59
CA LYS A 592 -6.18 -14.21 45.93
C LYS A 592 -7.32 -13.92 46.91
N ASN A 593 -7.18 -14.40 48.14
CA ASN A 593 -8.06 -13.99 49.22
C ASN A 593 -7.91 -12.47 49.47
N VAL A 594 -9.03 -11.75 49.51
CA VAL A 594 -9.04 -10.29 49.64
C VAL A 594 -8.52 -9.86 51.01
N LEU A 595 -8.87 -10.58 52.08
CA LEU A 595 -8.42 -10.27 53.43
C LEU A 595 -6.90 -10.44 53.53
N ASP A 596 -6.37 -11.58 53.07
CA ASP A 596 -4.93 -11.85 53.09
C ASP A 596 -4.13 -10.79 52.31
N TYR A 597 -4.73 -10.25 51.24
CA TYR A 597 -4.13 -9.18 50.45
C TYR A 597 -4.09 -7.87 51.25
N VAL A 598 -5.21 -7.45 51.84
CA VAL A 598 -5.31 -6.23 52.63
C VAL A 598 -4.43 -6.27 53.87
N GLU A 599 -4.33 -7.42 54.55
CA GLU A 599 -3.48 -7.59 55.74
C GLU A 599 -1.99 -7.40 55.46
N LYS A 600 -1.55 -7.58 54.21
CA LYS A 600 -0.16 -7.33 53.80
C LYS A 600 0.12 -5.86 53.49
N ILE A 601 -0.90 -5.02 53.43
CA ILE A 601 -0.75 -3.57 53.26
C ILE A 601 -0.38 -2.98 54.63
N ALA A 602 0.81 -2.39 54.74
CA ALA A 602 1.40 -1.93 56.00
C ALA A 602 0.54 -0.89 56.75
N GLU A 603 -0.29 -0.13 56.04
CA GLU A 603 -1.14 0.94 56.59
C GLU A 603 -2.61 0.49 56.76
N SER A 604 -2.91 -0.81 56.64
CA SER A 604 -4.29 -1.28 56.71
C SER A 604 -4.90 -1.19 58.12
N ASP A 605 -6.00 -0.44 58.25
CA ASP A 605 -6.74 -0.30 59.51
C ASP A 605 -7.79 -1.41 59.74
N GLU A 606 -8.40 -1.44 60.92
CA GLU A 606 -9.41 -2.44 61.29
C GLU A 606 -10.69 -2.34 60.44
N MET A 607 -11.05 -1.13 60.00
CA MET A 607 -12.22 -0.92 59.16
C MET A 607 -12.00 -1.56 57.78
N GLN A 608 -10.83 -1.34 57.18
CA GLN A 608 -10.45 -1.93 55.89
C GLN A 608 -10.41 -3.45 55.96
N LYS A 609 -9.89 -4.04 57.05
CA LYS A 609 -9.87 -5.50 57.26
C LYS A 609 -11.28 -6.07 57.40
N ASN A 610 -12.16 -5.43 58.17
CA ASN A 610 -13.56 -5.84 58.30
C ASN A 610 -14.30 -5.76 56.96
N THR A 611 -14.06 -4.71 56.17
CA THR A 611 -14.60 -4.59 54.80
C THR A 611 -14.08 -5.70 53.89
N ALA A 612 -12.78 -6.00 53.93
CA ALA A 612 -12.16 -7.08 53.16
C ALA A 612 -12.74 -8.45 53.52
N GLN A 613 -12.95 -8.73 54.80
CA GLN A 613 -13.59 -9.97 55.27
C GLN A 613 -15.03 -10.11 54.77
N ASN A 614 -15.81 -9.02 54.80
CA ASN A 614 -17.18 -9.03 54.26
C ASN A 614 -17.19 -9.26 52.75
N LEU A 615 -16.25 -8.66 52.01
CA LEU A 615 -16.09 -8.87 50.58
C LEU A 615 -15.65 -10.30 50.26
N GLU A 616 -14.69 -10.85 51.00
CA GLU A 616 -14.24 -12.23 50.85
C GLU A 616 -15.38 -13.22 51.10
N THR A 617 -16.24 -12.96 52.11
CA THR A 617 -17.43 -13.78 52.38
C THR A 617 -18.40 -13.78 51.19
N ALA A 618 -18.54 -12.65 50.48
CA ALA A 618 -19.32 -12.58 49.26
C ALA A 618 -18.66 -13.35 48.11
N PHE A 619 -17.34 -13.23 47.93
CA PHE A 619 -16.61 -13.99 46.90
C PHE A 619 -16.64 -15.50 47.14
N GLN A 620 -16.56 -15.96 48.38
CA GLN A 620 -16.71 -17.38 48.73
C GLN A 620 -18.08 -17.95 48.32
N LYS A 621 -19.13 -17.12 48.28
CA LYS A 621 -20.44 -17.51 47.75
C LYS A 621 -20.49 -17.50 46.22
N LEU A 622 -19.72 -16.63 45.57
CA LEU A 622 -19.56 -16.60 44.11
C LEU A 622 -18.68 -17.76 43.60
N ASP A 623 -17.78 -18.26 44.44
CA ASP A 623 -16.87 -19.36 44.12
C ASP A 623 -17.52 -20.76 44.25
N GLN A 624 -18.70 -20.84 44.87
CA GLN A 624 -19.56 -22.04 44.97
C GLN A 624 -20.42 -22.19 43.71
#